data_AF-A0A7S0MCY8-F1
#
_entry.id   AF-A0A7S0MCY8-F1
#
_cell.length_a   1.000
_cell.length_b   1.000
_cell.length_c   1.000
_cell.angle_alpha   90.00
_cell.angle_beta   90.00
_cell.angle_gamma   90.00
#
_symmetry.space_group_name_H-M   'P 1'
#
loop_
_entity.id
_entity.type
_entity.pdbx_description
1 polymer ?
#
loop_
_entity_poly.entity_id
_entity_poly.type
_entity_poly.pdbx_seq_one_letter_code
_entity_poly.pdbx_strand_id
1 'polypeptide(L)'
;DHWSTFPSFREYSDDMRLTRGPLDHRRNPHVFMRWKEHFLVPDHRITAIQGASFAGFYYICLDSRTGAILGFYYHQSSEMFQSLHMRHVPARTSGTWEFM
;
A
#
# COMPACT_ATOMS: atom_id res chain seq x y z
N ASP A 1 15.72 -2.00 3.22
CA ASP A 1 14.58 -2.41 2.37
C ASP A 1 13.31 -1.86 3.01
N HIS A 2 12.36 -1.30 2.25
CA HIS A 2 11.13 -0.75 2.86
C HIS A 2 10.18 -1.85 3.30
N TRP A 3 10.19 -3.02 2.66
CA TRP A 3 9.33 -4.12 3.09
C TRP A 3 9.67 -4.62 4.50
N SER A 4 10.94 -4.55 4.92
CA SER A 4 11.34 -4.97 6.26
C SER A 4 10.81 -4.08 7.39
N THR A 5 10.20 -2.94 7.10
CA THR A 5 9.56 -2.09 8.13
C THR A 5 8.23 -2.66 8.61
N PHE A 6 7.58 -3.52 7.83
CA PHE A 6 6.34 -4.18 8.21
C PHE A 6 6.64 -5.36 9.16
N PRO A 7 6.08 -5.39 10.38
CA PRO A 7 6.27 -6.52 11.28
C PRO A 7 5.81 -7.84 10.65
N SER A 8 4.70 -7.79 9.92
CA SER A 8 4.15 -8.93 9.18
C SER A 8 5.09 -9.44 8.10
N PHE A 9 5.98 -8.60 7.56
CA PHE A 9 6.89 -9.01 6.48
C PHE A 9 8.03 -9.92 6.94
N ARG A 10 8.33 -9.98 8.25
CA ARG A 10 9.43 -10.83 8.77
C ARG A 10 9.21 -12.31 8.50
N GLU A 11 7.96 -12.76 8.51
CA GLU A 11 7.59 -14.15 8.22
C GLU A 11 7.70 -14.47 6.72
N TYR A 12 7.78 -13.45 5.85
CA TYR A 12 7.75 -13.59 4.40
C TYR A 12 9.06 -13.15 3.72
N SER A 13 10.06 -12.70 4.48
CA SER A 13 11.29 -12.17 3.89
C SER A 13 12.02 -13.22 3.05
N ASP A 14 11.96 -14.47 3.46
CA ASP A 14 12.60 -15.58 2.74
C ASP A 14 11.72 -16.03 1.57
N ASP A 15 10.42 -16.21 1.79
CA ASP A 15 9.48 -16.59 0.72
C ASP A 15 9.45 -15.57 -0.41
N MET A 16 9.32 -14.26 -0.15
CA MET A 16 9.33 -13.26 -1.22
C MET A 16 10.69 -13.14 -1.94
N ARG A 17 11.79 -13.48 -1.27
CA ARG A 17 13.13 -13.50 -1.89
C ARG A 17 13.38 -14.75 -2.71
N LEU A 18 12.79 -15.89 -2.30
CA LEU A 18 13.02 -17.21 -2.88
C LEU A 18 11.96 -17.58 -3.94
N THR A 19 10.69 -17.19 -3.71
CA THR A 19 9.61 -17.44 -4.66
C THR A 19 9.54 -16.31 -5.68
N ARG A 20 9.88 -16.63 -6.93
CA ARG A 20 9.56 -15.78 -8.10
C ARG A 20 8.07 -15.88 -8.49
N GLY A 21 7.21 -16.35 -7.59
CA GLY A 21 5.80 -16.67 -7.83
C GLY A 21 4.86 -15.92 -6.89
N PRO A 22 3.55 -15.91 -7.16
CA PRO A 22 2.57 -15.23 -6.34
C PRO A 22 2.48 -15.86 -4.95
N LEU A 23 2.35 -15.03 -3.92
CA LEU A 23 2.10 -15.48 -2.55
C LEU A 23 0.70 -16.15 -2.49
N ASP A 24 0.61 -17.31 -1.83
CA ASP A 24 -0.67 -17.97 -1.61
C ASP A 24 -1.48 -17.22 -0.52
N HIS A 25 -2.38 -16.34 -0.98
CA HIS A 25 -3.26 -15.55 -0.11
C HIS A 25 -4.28 -16.39 0.68
N ARG A 26 -4.44 -17.70 0.39
CA ARG A 26 -5.28 -18.58 1.21
C ARG A 26 -4.59 -18.95 2.53
N ARG A 27 -3.26 -18.96 2.53
CA ARG A 27 -2.44 -19.24 3.71
C ARG A 27 -2.00 -17.98 4.45
N ASN A 28 -2.02 -16.84 3.76
CA ASN A 28 -1.54 -15.58 4.29
C ASN A 28 -2.63 -14.50 4.25
N PRO A 29 -3.04 -13.95 5.40
CA PRO A 29 -4.03 -12.89 5.44
C PRO A 29 -3.49 -11.53 4.96
N HIS A 30 -2.18 -11.37 4.83
CA HIS A 30 -1.54 -10.12 4.42
C HIS A 30 -1.41 -10.02 2.90
N VAL A 31 -1.88 -8.90 2.34
CA VAL A 31 -1.73 -8.55 0.93
C VAL A 31 -0.77 -7.37 0.82
N PHE A 32 0.38 -7.60 0.21
CA PHE A 32 1.40 -6.59 -0.02
C PHE A 32 1.18 -5.92 -1.38
N MET A 33 1.22 -4.59 -1.41
CA MET A 33 0.94 -3.78 -2.61
C MET A 33 1.88 -2.58 -2.72
N ARG A 34 1.99 -2.03 -3.93
CA ARG A 34 2.59 -0.71 -4.15
C ARG A 34 1.51 0.22 -4.70
N TRP A 35 1.22 1.31 -4.01
CA TRP A 35 0.25 2.31 -4.46
C TRP A 35 0.97 3.51 -5.05
N LYS A 36 0.68 3.81 -6.31
CA LYS A 36 1.19 4.98 -7.02
C LYS A 36 0.05 5.96 -7.25
N GLU A 37 0.18 7.15 -6.69
CA GLU A 37 -0.69 8.26 -7.06
C GLU A 37 -0.32 8.74 -8.46
N HIS A 38 -1.33 8.93 -9.31
CA HIS A 38 -1.13 9.33 -10.71
C HIS A 38 -1.36 10.83 -10.92
N PHE A 39 -2.50 11.34 -10.45
CA PHE A 39 -2.91 12.72 -10.66
C PHE A 39 -3.87 13.16 -9.57
N LEU A 40 -4.06 14.48 -9.47
CA LEU A 40 -5.00 15.07 -8.53
C LEU A 40 -6.41 15.12 -9.10
N VAL A 41 -7.37 14.99 -8.21
CA VAL A 41 -8.79 15.08 -8.52
C VAL A 41 -9.33 16.28 -7.72
N PRO A 42 -10.12 17.18 -8.32
CA PRO A 42 -10.77 17.06 -9.64
C PRO A 42 -9.88 17.43 -10.84
N ASP A 43 -8.81 18.21 -10.64
CA ASP A 43 -8.01 18.74 -11.75
C ASP A 43 -6.70 17.96 -11.95
N HIS A 44 -6.70 17.08 -12.94
CA HIS A 44 -5.56 16.24 -13.32
C HIS A 44 -4.41 17.02 -13.97
N ARG A 45 -4.61 18.30 -14.30
CA ARG A 45 -3.57 19.15 -14.92
C ARG A 45 -2.61 19.73 -13.89
N ILE A 46 -2.99 19.71 -12.61
CA ILE A 46 -2.12 20.14 -11.52
C ILE A 46 -1.04 19.07 -11.33
N THR A 47 0.20 19.43 -11.63
CA THR A 47 1.35 18.52 -11.57
C THR A 47 2.20 18.69 -10.30
N ALA A 48 1.95 19.73 -9.51
CA ALA A 48 2.69 20.01 -8.28
C ALA A 48 1.78 20.69 -7.24
N ILE A 49 2.01 20.35 -5.97
CA ILE A 49 1.38 21.01 -4.82
C ILE A 49 2.48 21.61 -3.96
N GLN A 50 2.24 22.78 -3.40
CA GLN A 50 3.18 23.38 -2.46
C GLN A 50 3.24 22.57 -1.16
N GLY A 51 4.42 22.08 -0.78
CA GLY A 51 4.64 21.35 0.48
C GLY A 51 4.29 19.86 0.47
N ALA A 52 3.82 19.32 -0.66
CA ALA A 52 3.56 17.89 -0.83
C ALA A 52 3.97 17.43 -2.22
N SER A 53 4.35 16.16 -2.33
CA SER A 53 4.66 15.54 -3.62
C SER A 53 4.03 14.17 -3.67
N PHE A 54 3.39 13.85 -4.80
CA PHE A 54 2.88 12.53 -5.15
C PHE A 54 3.80 11.81 -6.14
N ALA A 55 5.05 12.29 -6.31
CA ALA A 55 6.01 11.70 -7.23
C ALA A 55 6.47 10.29 -6.79
N GLY A 56 6.45 10.02 -5.49
CA GLY A 56 6.75 8.73 -4.90
C GLY A 56 5.63 7.71 -5.01
N PHE A 57 5.74 6.67 -4.20
CA PHE A 57 4.74 5.62 -4.05
C PHE A 57 4.71 5.11 -2.62
N TYR A 58 3.65 4.38 -2.26
CA TYR A 58 3.52 3.75 -0.95
C TYR A 58 3.82 2.26 -1.05
N TYR A 59 4.61 1.77 -0.10
CA TYR A 59 4.59 0.36 0.27
C TYR A 59 3.36 0.15 1.16
N ILE A 60 2.58 -0.89 0.88
CA ILE A 60 1.29 -1.14 1.56
C ILE A 60 1.20 -2.60 2.00
N CYS A 61 0.63 -2.81 3.18
CA CYS A 61 0.23 -4.11 3.72
C CYS A 61 -1.23 -4.01 4.20
N LEU A 62 -2.11 -4.80 3.59
CA LEU A 62 -3.51 -4.98 4.00
C LEU A 62 -3.64 -6.29 4.78
N ASP A 63 -4.24 -6.26 5.98
CA ASP A 63 -4.71 -7.48 6.65
C ASP A 63 -6.16 -7.76 6.23
N SER A 64 -6.35 -8.78 5.39
CA SER A 64 -7.65 -9.19 4.86
C SER A 64 -8.66 -9.64 5.92
N ARG A 65 -8.22 -10.00 7.13
CA ARG A 65 -9.11 -10.40 8.22
C ARG A 65 -9.77 -9.20 8.89
N THR A 66 -9.03 -8.10 9.04
CA THR A 66 -9.46 -6.91 9.79
C THR A 66 -9.79 -5.73 8.88
N GLY A 67 -9.31 -5.75 7.63
CA GLY A 67 -9.34 -4.62 6.71
C GLY A 67 -8.40 -3.47 7.11
N ALA A 68 -7.48 -3.70 8.06
CA ALA A 68 -6.49 -2.71 8.45
C ALA A 68 -5.41 -2.58 7.37
N ILE A 69 -4.99 -1.35 7.09
CA ILE A 69 -3.94 -1.05 6.13
C ILE A 69 -2.83 -0.28 6.83
N LEU A 70 -1.61 -0.78 6.69
CA LEU A 70 -0.39 -0.08 7.05
C LEU A 70 0.36 0.28 5.77
N GLY A 71 0.99 1.45 5.75
CA GLY A 71 1.78 1.89 4.61
C GLY A 71 2.93 2.81 4.98
N PHE A 72 3.90 2.89 4.09
CA PHE A 72 5.03 3.82 4.19
C PHE A 72 5.27 4.47 2.84
N TYR A 73 5.31 5.80 2.83
CA TYR A 73 5.64 6.56 1.63
C TYR A 73 7.14 6.48 1.34
N TYR A 74 7.46 6.35 0.05
CA TYR A 74 8.82 6.37 -0.44
C TYR A 74 8.95 7.34 -1.62
N HIS A 75 9.91 8.24 -1.49
CA HIS A 75 10.42 9.07 -2.56
C HIS A 75 11.87 9.45 -2.23
N GLN A 76 12.75 9.50 -3.25
CA GLN A 76 14.19 9.65 -3.06
C GLN A 76 14.61 10.92 -2.28
N SER A 77 13.80 11.99 -2.36
CA SER A 77 14.08 13.29 -1.75
C SER A 77 13.10 13.64 -0.64
N SER A 78 12.29 12.69 -0.18
CA SER A 78 11.32 12.92 0.89
C SER A 78 11.87 12.43 2.22
N GLU A 79 11.29 12.94 3.31
CA GLU A 79 11.52 12.42 4.65
C GLU A 79 11.21 10.91 4.69
N MET A 80 12.11 10.15 5.31
CA MET A 80 11.95 8.69 5.36
C MET A 80 10.82 8.29 6.31
N PHE A 81 10.12 7.20 5.96
CA PHE A 81 9.18 6.49 6.84
C PHE A 81 7.93 7.28 7.25
N GLN A 82 7.46 8.22 6.42
CA GLN A 82 6.11 8.78 6.59
C GLN A 82 5.08 7.64 6.51
N SER A 83 4.35 7.41 7.61
CA SER A 83 3.46 6.26 7.74
C SER A 83 2.01 6.60 7.41
N LEU A 84 1.30 5.60 6.88
CA LEU A 84 -0.13 5.63 6.58
C LEU A 84 -0.81 4.50 7.35
N HIS A 85 -1.79 4.84 8.18
CA HIS A 85 -2.55 3.85 8.96
C HIS A 85 -4.03 4.05 8.68
N MET A 86 -4.70 3.02 8.16
CA MET A 86 -6.12 3.06 7.86
C MET A 86 -6.83 1.86 8.47
N ARG A 87 -8.11 2.06 8.79
CA ARG A 87 -9.02 1.02 9.27
C ARG A 87 -10.25 0.96 8.39
N HIS A 88 -10.76 -0.23 8.16
CA HIS A 88 -11.99 -0.43 7.44
C HIS A 88 -13.20 0.16 8.21
N VAL A 89 -14.10 0.84 7.49
CA VAL A 89 -15.34 1.42 8.04
C VAL A 89 -16.53 0.83 7.26
N PRO A 90 -17.19 -0.22 7.78
CA PRO A 90 -18.23 -0.95 7.05
C PRO A 90 -19.41 -0.09 6.58
N ALA A 91 -19.76 0.96 7.34
CA ALA A 91 -20.87 1.84 6.99
C ALA A 91 -20.60 2.76 5.78
N ARG A 92 -19.39 2.75 5.22
CA ARG A 92 -18.95 3.65 4.12
C ARG A 92 -18.37 2.88 2.93
N THR A 93 -18.84 1.66 2.68
CA THR A 93 -18.46 0.88 1.51
C THR A 93 -19.51 0.98 0.42
N SER A 94 -19.08 0.92 -0.84
CA SER A 94 -19.99 0.70 -1.98
C SER A 94 -20.34 -0.78 -2.09
N GLY A 95 -21.39 -1.10 -2.86
CA GLY A 95 -21.67 -2.47 -3.28
C GLY A 95 -20.47 -3.13 -3.99
N THR A 96 -20.49 -4.45 -4.09
CA THR A 96 -19.48 -5.22 -4.82
C THR A 96 -19.77 -5.17 -6.32
N TRP A 97 -18.77 -4.81 -7.10
CA TRP A 97 -18.84 -4.79 -8.57
C TRP A 97 -17.61 -5.49 -9.11
N GLU A 98 -17.80 -6.30 -10.14
CA GLU A 98 -16.72 -6.91 -10.93
C GLU A 98 -16.98 -6.54 -12.39
N PHE A 99 -15.96 -5.98 -13.04
CA PHE A 99 -16.01 -5.73 -14.48
C PHE A 99 -15.63 -7.03 -15.19
N MET A 100 -16.43 -7.41 -16.20
CA MET A 100 -16.18 -8.58 -17.04
C MET A 100 -15.10 -8.31 -18.09
#